data_AF-A0A1M5TL42-F1
#
_entry.id   AF-A0A1M5TL42-F1
#
_cell.length_a   1.000
_cell.length_b   1.000
_cell.length_c   1.000
_cell.angle_alpha   90.00
_cell.angle_beta   90.00
_cell.angle_gamma   90.00
#
_symmetry.space_group_name_H-M   'P 1'
#
loop_
_entity.id
_entity.type
_entity.pdbx_description
1 polymer ?
#
loop_
_entity_poly.entity_id
_entity_poly.type
_entity_poly.pdbx_seq_one_letter_code
_entity_poly.pdbx_strand_id
1 'polypeptide(L)'
;MLFKKIIIMKIISIISFLIPGLLLSQNAVPADFKKIPEILDNIELLYPFIVPDKEYGYWRVLTNDPDPDKAVVYESQMPDFMTINEPFPEKGFFQKCVGEKCFTYILACKKDRAIYFVNEQQLRDFIGTVDNLPEAILLAKTYGFSVDTGNKLSGSYKIEDKHIDLYLSKSKGCPEIKESYFIKINRKNGKLESKNNGIYFKGENCNEAVSQ
;
A
#
# COMPACT_ATOMS: atom_id res chain seq x y z
N MET A 1 -57.52 -29.03 -16.15
CA MET A 1 -56.68 -27.96 -16.74
C MET A 1 -56.50 -26.75 -15.80
N LEU A 2 -57.54 -26.32 -15.06
CA LEU A 2 -57.51 -25.18 -14.13
C LEU A 2 -56.51 -25.32 -12.95
N PHE A 3 -56.43 -26.51 -12.33
CA PHE A 3 -55.56 -26.76 -11.17
C PHE A 3 -54.06 -26.62 -11.47
N LYS A 4 -53.62 -27.03 -12.68
CA LYS A 4 -52.22 -26.87 -13.13
C LYS A 4 -51.83 -25.39 -13.26
N LYS A 5 -52.77 -24.54 -13.71
CA LYS A 5 -52.57 -23.11 -13.92
C LYS A 5 -52.36 -22.36 -12.59
N ILE A 6 -53.11 -22.73 -11.55
CA ILE A 6 -53.03 -22.11 -10.21
C ILE A 6 -51.70 -22.43 -9.51
N ILE A 7 -51.21 -23.68 -9.66
CA ILE A 7 -49.91 -24.09 -9.09
C ILE A 7 -48.76 -23.35 -9.78
N ILE A 8 -48.79 -23.22 -11.11
CA ILE A 8 -47.78 -22.47 -11.88
C ILE A 8 -47.76 -20.99 -11.47
N MET A 9 -48.93 -20.38 -11.26
CA MET A 9 -49.04 -18.96 -10.90
C MET A 9 -48.52 -18.67 -9.48
N LYS A 10 -48.66 -19.60 -8.53
CA LYS A 10 -48.06 -19.50 -7.18
C LYS A 10 -46.54 -19.66 -7.20
N ILE A 11 -45.99 -20.54 -8.03
CA ILE A 11 -44.54 -20.74 -8.16
C ILE A 11 -43.86 -19.50 -8.75
N ILE A 12 -44.48 -18.87 -9.77
CA ILE A 12 -43.96 -17.63 -10.38
C ILE A 12 -43.95 -16.48 -9.36
N SER A 13 -44.96 -16.38 -8.50
CA SER A 13 -45.03 -15.34 -7.47
C SER A 13 -44.00 -15.51 -6.35
N ILE A 14 -43.62 -16.74 -6.00
CA ILE A 14 -42.58 -17.02 -5.00
C ILE A 14 -41.18 -16.74 -5.56
N ILE A 15 -40.93 -17.08 -6.84
CA ILE A 15 -39.67 -16.79 -7.53
C ILE A 15 -39.48 -15.27 -7.70
N SER A 16 -40.54 -14.53 -8.00
CA SER A 16 -40.49 -13.06 -8.12
C SER A 16 -40.18 -12.35 -6.79
N PHE A 17 -40.40 -13.01 -5.65
CA PHE A 17 -40.11 -12.44 -4.32
C PHE A 17 -38.68 -12.72 -3.82
N LEU A 18 -37.97 -13.68 -4.44
CA LEU A 18 -36.61 -14.08 -4.04
C LEU A 18 -35.50 -13.46 -4.92
N ILE A 19 -35.85 -12.87 -6.06
CA ILE A 19 -34.89 -12.26 -6.99
C ILE A 19 -34.38 -10.86 -6.58
N PRO A 20 -35.08 -10.01 -5.79
CA PRO A 20 -34.57 -8.67 -5.50
C PRO A 20 -33.28 -8.64 -4.65
N GLY A 21 -32.98 -9.71 -3.91
CA GLY A 21 -31.83 -9.78 -3.00
C GLY A 21 -30.48 -10.07 -3.69
N LEU A 22 -30.48 -10.52 -4.94
CA LEU A 22 -29.26 -10.93 -5.66
C LEU A 22 -28.61 -9.80 -6.47
N LEU A 23 -29.26 -8.64 -6.58
CA LEU A 23 -28.79 -7.53 -7.43
C LEU A 23 -28.06 -6.40 -6.67
N LEU A 24 -27.77 -6.57 -5.38
CA LEU A 24 -27.08 -5.56 -4.55
C LEU A 24 -25.74 -6.02 -3.98
N SER A 25 -25.07 -7.01 -4.58
CA SER A 25 -23.62 -7.18 -4.36
C SER A 25 -22.84 -6.12 -5.14
N GLN A 26 -23.09 -4.84 -4.86
CA GLN A 26 -22.17 -3.80 -5.28
C GLN A 26 -20.93 -3.92 -4.39
N ASN A 27 -19.76 -4.08 -5.01
CA ASN A 27 -18.47 -3.94 -4.33
C ASN A 27 -18.36 -2.48 -3.86
N ALA A 28 -19.04 -2.13 -2.79
CA ALA A 28 -19.09 -0.79 -2.23
C ALA A 28 -18.20 -0.77 -0.99
N VAL A 29 -17.31 0.22 -0.92
CA VAL A 29 -16.57 0.50 0.30
C VAL A 29 -17.58 0.92 1.39
N PRO A 30 -17.56 0.27 2.58
CA PRO A 30 -18.44 0.62 3.68
C PRO A 30 -18.37 2.11 4.06
N ALA A 31 -19.47 2.66 4.58
CA ALA A 31 -19.63 4.10 4.80
C ALA A 31 -18.70 4.67 5.88
N ASP A 32 -18.24 3.84 6.80
CA ASP A 32 -17.34 4.16 7.90
C ASP A 32 -15.85 4.24 7.50
N PHE A 33 -15.50 3.88 6.26
CA PHE A 33 -14.17 4.09 5.71
C PHE A 33 -13.96 5.54 5.29
N LYS A 34 -12.81 6.07 5.66
CA LYS A 34 -12.34 7.41 5.29
C LYS A 34 -11.58 7.36 3.98
N LYS A 35 -11.61 8.43 3.20
CA LYS A 35 -10.76 8.60 2.01
C LYS A 35 -9.31 8.80 2.44
N ILE A 36 -8.36 8.10 1.80
CA ILE A 36 -6.93 8.36 1.95
C ILE A 36 -6.62 9.75 1.36
N PRO A 37 -5.99 10.66 2.11
CA PRO A 37 -5.55 11.95 1.58
C PRO A 37 -4.62 11.80 0.38
N GLU A 38 -4.80 12.63 -0.64
CA GLU A 38 -4.03 12.59 -1.90
C GLU A 38 -2.51 12.71 -1.69
N ILE A 39 -2.10 13.49 -0.70
CA ILE A 39 -0.70 13.63 -0.31
C ILE A 39 -0.02 12.29 0.06
N LEU A 40 -0.80 11.30 0.51
CA LEU A 40 -0.29 9.98 0.91
C LEU A 40 -0.15 9.00 -0.27
N ASP A 41 -0.47 9.40 -1.50
CA ASP A 41 -0.15 8.63 -2.71
C ASP A 41 1.35 8.75 -3.08
N ASN A 42 2.02 9.81 -2.60
CA ASN A 42 3.46 9.94 -2.73
C ASN A 42 4.19 9.23 -1.58
N ILE A 43 4.86 8.13 -1.90
CA ILE A 43 5.62 7.31 -0.93
C ILE A 43 6.70 8.11 -0.21
N GLU A 44 7.35 9.07 -0.87
CA GLU A 44 8.44 9.87 -0.27
C GLU A 44 7.92 10.75 0.87
N LEU A 45 6.64 11.12 0.84
CA LEU A 45 5.98 11.90 1.88
C LEU A 45 5.53 11.03 3.06
N LEU A 46 5.68 9.70 3.00
CA LEU A 46 5.31 8.78 4.08
C LEU A 46 6.45 8.59 5.10
N TYR A 47 7.71 8.72 4.66
CA TYR A 47 8.87 8.47 5.52
C TYR A 47 8.90 9.31 6.81
N PRO A 48 8.52 10.59 6.82
CA PRO A 48 8.51 11.39 8.05
C PRO A 48 7.57 10.88 9.16
N PHE A 49 6.64 9.99 8.82
CA PHE A 49 5.65 9.43 9.74
C PHE A 49 6.02 8.06 10.30
N ILE A 50 7.18 7.51 9.92
CA ILE A 50 7.63 6.22 10.47
C ILE A 50 8.06 6.42 11.92
N VAL A 51 7.49 5.59 12.79
CA VAL A 51 7.88 5.37 14.18
C VAL A 51 8.46 3.96 14.27
N PRO A 52 9.79 3.80 14.19
CA PRO A 52 10.38 2.46 14.17
C PRO A 52 10.13 1.72 15.49
N ASP A 53 9.79 0.43 15.43
CA ASP A 53 9.54 -0.43 16.61
C ASP A 53 10.75 -0.56 17.55
N LYS A 54 11.94 -0.27 17.05
CA LYS A 54 13.18 -0.24 17.82
C LYS A 54 13.68 1.18 17.92
N GLU A 55 14.21 1.53 19.09
CA GLU A 55 14.89 2.80 19.27
C GLU A 55 16.20 2.85 18.46
N TYR A 56 16.30 3.87 17.62
CA TYR A 56 17.51 4.24 16.88
C TYR A 56 17.87 5.67 17.29
N GLY A 57 19.15 5.92 17.55
CA GLY A 57 19.60 7.27 17.90
C GLY A 57 19.52 8.25 16.74
N TYR A 58 19.53 7.73 15.51
CA TYR A 58 19.38 8.47 14.26
C TYR A 58 19.02 7.49 13.14
N TRP A 59 18.26 7.95 12.15
CA TRP A 59 18.09 7.24 10.90
C TRP A 59 17.74 8.20 9.76
N ARG A 60 18.04 7.79 8.53
CA ARG A 60 17.71 8.53 7.32
C ARG A 60 17.32 7.59 6.19
N VAL A 61 16.47 8.10 5.31
CA VAL A 61 16.04 7.46 4.07
C VAL A 61 16.82 8.08 2.93
N LEU A 62 17.44 7.23 2.13
CA LEU A 62 18.38 7.63 1.08
C LEU A 62 17.98 6.99 -0.24
N THR A 63 18.24 7.69 -1.34
CA THR A 63 18.34 7.09 -2.67
C THR A 63 19.79 6.75 -2.99
N ASN A 64 20.02 6.02 -4.09
CA ASN A 64 21.36 5.80 -4.63
C ASN A 64 21.81 6.90 -5.59
N ASP A 65 21.45 8.15 -5.31
CA ASP A 65 22.07 9.31 -5.96
C ASP A 65 23.57 9.36 -5.56
N PRO A 66 24.50 9.53 -6.52
CA PRO A 66 25.93 9.68 -6.21
C PRO A 66 26.25 10.98 -5.46
N ASP A 67 25.38 11.98 -5.55
CA ASP A 67 25.48 13.24 -4.81
C ASP A 67 24.87 13.06 -3.41
N PRO A 68 25.69 13.06 -2.32
CA PRO A 68 25.20 12.79 -0.97
C PRO A 68 24.10 13.74 -0.49
N ASP A 69 24.12 15.00 -0.95
CA ASP A 69 23.15 16.01 -0.53
C ASP A 69 21.79 15.76 -1.20
N LYS A 70 21.81 15.26 -2.44
CA LYS A 70 20.60 14.88 -3.19
C LYS A 70 20.09 13.48 -2.84
N ALA A 71 20.94 12.64 -2.24
CA ALA A 71 20.57 11.30 -1.84
C ALA A 71 19.54 11.28 -0.70
N VAL A 72 19.51 12.30 0.16
CA VAL A 72 18.63 12.34 1.34
C VAL A 72 17.18 12.60 0.93
N VAL A 73 16.31 11.61 1.17
CA VAL A 73 14.85 11.75 1.02
C VAL A 73 14.22 12.26 2.31
N TYR A 74 14.71 11.74 3.44
CA TYR A 74 14.27 12.10 4.77
C TYR A 74 15.38 11.81 5.77
N GLU A 75 15.45 12.60 6.84
CA GLU A 75 16.29 12.31 8.00
C GLU A 75 15.53 12.58 9.30
N SER A 76 15.74 11.71 10.28
CA SER A 76 15.33 11.98 11.66
C SER A 76 16.20 13.08 12.27
N GLN A 77 15.86 13.57 13.45
CA GLN A 77 16.70 14.55 14.16
C GLN A 77 18.15 14.04 14.30
N MET A 78 19.10 14.78 13.72
CA MET A 78 20.50 14.38 13.63
C MET A 78 21.24 14.67 14.95
N PRO A 79 22.00 13.72 15.51
CA PRO A 79 22.89 13.99 16.63
C PRO A 79 24.07 14.87 16.19
N ASP A 80 24.57 15.71 17.09
CA ASP A 80 25.56 16.78 16.80
C ASP A 80 26.86 16.28 16.13
N PHE A 81 27.21 15.00 16.25
CA PHE A 81 28.43 14.42 15.68
C PHE A 81 28.17 13.00 15.15
N MET A 82 27.92 12.87 13.86
CA MET A 82 27.90 11.56 13.20
C MET A 82 28.55 11.64 11.81
N THR A 83 29.64 10.89 11.63
CA THR A 83 30.25 10.68 10.32
C THR A 83 29.99 9.24 9.91
N ILE A 84 29.17 9.02 8.88
CA ILE A 84 28.94 7.67 8.35
C ILE A 84 29.76 7.50 7.08
N ASN A 85 30.92 6.85 7.20
CA ASN A 85 31.80 6.48 6.10
C ASN A 85 31.62 4.99 5.76
N GLU A 86 30.40 4.59 5.40
CA GLU A 86 30.11 3.21 5.06
C GLU A 86 29.68 3.08 3.59
N PRO A 87 30.00 1.95 2.93
CA PRO A 87 29.82 1.80 1.49
C PRO A 87 28.36 1.92 1.09
N PHE A 88 28.12 2.55 -0.07
CA PHE A 88 26.79 2.62 -0.66
C PHE A 88 26.29 1.21 -1.00
N PRO A 89 25.06 0.84 -0.61
CA PRO A 89 24.52 -0.46 -0.96
C PRO A 89 24.29 -0.55 -2.47
N GLU A 90 24.49 -1.73 -3.06
CA GLU A 90 24.28 -1.97 -4.50
C GLU A 90 22.80 -2.08 -4.88
N LYS A 91 21.91 -2.21 -3.89
CA LYS A 91 20.46 -2.39 -4.06
C LYS A 91 19.69 -1.78 -2.91
N GLY A 92 18.39 -1.57 -3.12
CA GLY A 92 17.45 -1.09 -2.11
C GLY A 92 16.04 -1.64 -2.30
N PHE A 93 15.11 -1.14 -1.50
CA PHE A 93 13.69 -1.38 -1.71
C PHE A 93 13.11 -0.40 -2.74
N PHE A 94 11.97 -0.79 -3.32
CA PHE A 94 11.26 -0.03 -4.36
C PHE A 94 12.13 0.33 -5.58
N GLN A 95 12.86 -0.66 -6.11
CA GLN A 95 13.63 -0.49 -7.36
C GLN A 95 12.70 -0.07 -8.52
N LYS A 96 12.98 1.09 -9.13
CA LYS A 96 12.21 1.67 -10.24
C LYS A 96 12.93 1.54 -11.60
N CYS A 97 14.26 1.51 -11.61
CA CYS A 97 15.08 1.52 -12.83
C CYS A 97 16.47 0.90 -12.62
N VAL A 98 17.37 1.03 -13.60
CA VAL A 98 18.81 0.71 -13.50
C VAL A 98 19.62 2.00 -13.55
N GLY A 99 20.61 2.15 -12.66
CA GLY A 99 21.42 3.37 -12.53
C GLY A 99 21.15 4.11 -11.22
N GLU A 100 21.26 5.43 -11.24
CA GLU A 100 21.14 6.33 -10.08
C GLU A 100 19.67 6.67 -9.78
N LYS A 101 19.36 7.02 -8.53
CA LYS A 101 17.99 7.36 -8.06
C LYS A 101 16.94 6.26 -8.32
N CYS A 102 17.40 5.02 -8.48
CA CYS A 102 16.56 3.91 -8.87
C CYS A 102 16.01 3.13 -7.69
N PHE A 103 16.54 3.29 -6.48
CA PHE A 103 16.01 2.63 -5.29
C PHE A 103 16.17 3.48 -4.05
N THR A 104 15.51 3.05 -2.98
CA THR A 104 15.59 3.66 -1.67
C THR A 104 16.13 2.66 -0.65
N TYR A 105 16.85 3.14 0.36
CA TYR A 105 17.29 2.36 1.51
C TYR A 105 17.23 3.19 2.79
N ILE A 106 17.25 2.54 3.94
CA ILE A 106 17.36 3.22 5.24
C ILE A 106 18.74 2.93 5.82
N LEU A 107 19.34 3.98 6.35
CA LEU A 107 20.53 3.91 7.19
C LEU A 107 20.15 4.34 8.60
N ALA A 108 20.34 3.47 9.58
CA ALA A 108 20.05 3.76 10.98
C ALA A 108 21.28 3.55 11.87
N CYS A 109 21.36 4.31 12.96
CA CYS A 109 22.38 4.14 13.99
C CYS A 109 21.77 3.45 15.21
N LYS A 110 22.34 2.29 15.57
CA LYS A 110 21.96 1.54 16.76
C LYS A 110 23.19 1.26 17.61
N LYS A 111 23.27 1.89 18.78
CA LYS A 111 24.41 1.76 19.71
C LYS A 111 25.75 2.04 18.99
N ASP A 112 25.80 3.19 18.31
CA ASP A 112 26.98 3.69 17.58
C ASP A 112 27.43 2.83 16.39
N ARG A 113 26.56 1.96 15.89
CA ARG A 113 26.81 1.17 14.67
C ARG A 113 25.77 1.48 13.61
N ALA A 114 26.24 1.66 12.38
CA ALA A 114 25.38 1.77 11.23
C ALA A 114 24.70 0.43 10.92
N ILE A 115 23.44 0.49 10.52
CA ILE A 115 22.63 -0.63 10.06
C ILE A 115 21.90 -0.19 8.81
N TYR A 116 21.93 -1.05 7.79
CA TYR A 116 21.30 -0.82 6.50
C TYR A 116 20.04 -1.67 6.34
N PHE A 117 18.98 -1.05 5.83
CA PHE A 117 17.75 -1.72 5.41
C PHE A 117 17.58 -1.49 3.92
N VAL A 118 17.85 -2.53 3.13
CA VAL A 118 18.06 -2.49 1.67
C VAL A 118 17.07 -3.37 0.90
N ASN A 119 16.06 -3.92 1.57
CA ASN A 119 14.99 -4.64 0.91
C ASN A 119 13.66 -4.47 1.63
N GLU A 120 12.59 -4.89 0.98
CA GLU A 120 11.22 -4.75 1.44
C GLU A 120 10.95 -5.47 2.77
N GLN A 121 11.55 -6.64 3.02
CA GLN A 121 11.41 -7.32 4.31
C GLN A 121 12.10 -6.54 5.43
N GLN A 122 13.31 -6.03 5.17
CA GLN A 122 14.04 -5.20 6.12
C GLN A 122 13.29 -3.90 6.42
N LEU A 123 12.64 -3.28 5.43
CA LEU A 123 11.78 -2.12 5.65
C LEU A 123 10.60 -2.47 6.58
N ARG A 124 9.95 -3.62 6.37
CA ARG A 124 8.89 -4.11 7.28
C ARG A 124 9.43 -4.35 8.70
N ASP A 125 10.63 -4.91 8.84
CA ASP A 125 11.27 -5.15 10.13
C ASP A 125 11.71 -3.86 10.83
N PHE A 126 12.01 -2.80 10.06
CA PHE A 126 12.33 -1.48 10.56
C PHE A 126 11.09 -0.78 11.13
N ILE A 127 9.98 -0.82 10.40
CA ILE A 127 8.67 -0.33 10.86
C ILE A 127 8.22 -1.15 12.10
N GLY A 128 8.15 -2.47 11.95
CA GLY A 128 7.74 -3.40 13.01
C GLY A 128 6.25 -3.28 13.35
N THR A 129 5.94 -2.45 14.36
CA THR A 129 4.55 -2.11 14.73
C THR A 129 4.01 -1.07 13.74
N VAL A 130 2.73 -1.18 13.39
CA VAL A 130 2.05 -0.25 12.48
C VAL A 130 1.11 0.63 13.29
N ASP A 131 1.59 1.82 13.61
CA ASP A 131 0.93 2.78 14.49
C ASP A 131 0.01 3.71 13.74
N ASN A 132 0.33 4.01 12.48
CA ASN A 132 -0.38 5.01 11.69
C ASN A 132 -0.65 4.59 10.23
N LEU A 133 -1.46 5.41 9.54
CA LEU A 133 -1.85 5.16 8.15
C LEU A 133 -0.65 5.21 7.17
N PRO A 134 0.26 6.22 7.22
CA PRO A 134 1.46 6.22 6.39
C PRO A 134 2.29 4.94 6.46
N GLU A 135 2.54 4.40 7.65
CA GLU A 135 3.24 3.12 7.83
C GLU A 135 2.48 1.95 7.23
N ALA A 136 1.15 1.92 7.37
CA ALA A 136 0.31 0.88 6.78
C ALA A 136 0.37 0.91 5.24
N ILE A 137 0.37 2.11 4.64
CA ILE A 137 0.51 2.30 3.19
C ILE A 137 1.92 1.86 2.74
N LEU A 138 2.95 2.28 3.46
CA LEU A 138 4.34 1.92 3.16
C LEU A 138 4.56 0.40 3.24
N LEU A 139 4.02 -0.23 4.29
CA LEU A 139 4.03 -1.69 4.44
C LEU A 139 3.29 -2.36 3.30
N ALA A 140 2.08 -1.90 2.93
CA ALA A 140 1.34 -2.46 1.81
C ALA A 140 2.10 -2.33 0.47
N LYS A 141 2.84 -1.23 0.28
CA LYS A 141 3.70 -1.04 -0.90
C LYS A 141 4.76 -2.12 -1.03
N THR A 142 5.30 -2.62 0.09
CA THR A 142 6.25 -3.77 0.11
C THR A 142 5.64 -5.11 -0.34
N TYR A 143 4.33 -5.14 -0.63
CA TYR A 143 3.64 -6.28 -1.23
C TYR A 143 3.10 -5.95 -2.63
N GLY A 144 3.53 -4.83 -3.21
CA GLY A 144 3.15 -4.35 -4.53
C GLY A 144 1.79 -3.67 -4.60
N PHE A 145 1.19 -3.27 -3.46
CA PHE A 145 -0.04 -2.47 -3.46
C PHE A 145 0.29 -0.97 -3.62
N SER A 146 -0.65 -0.21 -4.16
CA SER A 146 -0.55 1.24 -4.32
C SER A 146 -1.84 1.92 -3.91
N VAL A 147 -1.75 3.17 -3.49
CA VAL A 147 -2.93 4.03 -3.36
C VAL A 147 -3.35 4.46 -4.77
N ASP A 148 -4.64 4.63 -4.98
CA ASP A 148 -5.20 5.36 -6.12
C ASP A 148 -6.37 6.17 -5.55
N THR A 149 -6.08 7.42 -5.18
CA THR A 149 -7.02 8.33 -4.53
C THR A 149 -8.12 8.85 -5.45
N GLY A 150 -8.01 8.58 -6.76
CA GLY A 150 -9.03 8.85 -7.76
C GLY A 150 -10.21 7.88 -7.66
N ASN A 151 -10.06 6.72 -7.02
CA ASN A 151 -11.11 5.74 -6.87
C ASN A 151 -11.28 5.27 -5.42
N LYS A 152 -12.51 5.36 -4.89
CA LYS A 152 -12.81 4.96 -3.51
C LYS A 152 -12.43 3.50 -3.23
N LEU A 153 -12.55 2.60 -4.21
CA LEU A 153 -12.20 1.18 -4.13
C LEU A 153 -10.68 0.92 -4.05
N SER A 154 -9.86 1.97 -4.14
CA SER A 154 -8.39 1.89 -4.10
C SER A 154 -7.74 3.03 -3.31
N GLY A 155 -8.53 3.79 -2.55
CA GLY A 155 -8.08 4.97 -1.84
C GLY A 155 -8.86 5.21 -0.56
N SER A 156 -9.20 4.14 0.18
CA SER A 156 -9.97 4.24 1.43
C SER A 156 -9.32 3.46 2.55
N TYR A 157 -9.55 3.89 3.80
CA TYR A 157 -8.99 3.25 4.98
C TYR A 157 -9.94 3.30 6.18
N LYS A 158 -9.70 2.39 7.14
CA LYS A 158 -10.29 2.41 8.47
C LYS A 158 -9.22 1.97 9.48
N ILE A 159 -9.05 2.73 10.56
CA ILE A 159 -8.12 2.39 11.64
C ILE A 159 -8.94 1.80 12.78
N GLU A 160 -8.52 0.62 13.23
CA GLU A 160 -9.08 -0.10 14.37
C GLU A 160 -7.98 -0.31 15.41
N ASP A 161 -8.35 -0.75 16.61
CA ASP A 161 -7.40 -0.94 17.71
C ASP A 161 -6.31 -1.97 17.37
N LYS A 162 -6.68 -3.06 16.69
CA LYS A 162 -5.79 -4.21 16.41
C LYS A 162 -5.34 -4.28 14.95
N HIS A 163 -6.00 -3.57 14.05
CA HIS A 163 -5.71 -3.64 12.63
C HIS A 163 -5.97 -2.31 11.92
N ILE A 164 -5.37 -2.16 10.75
CA ILE A 164 -5.71 -1.10 9.80
C ILE A 164 -6.23 -1.79 8.54
N ASP A 165 -7.43 -1.40 8.15
CA ASP A 165 -8.08 -1.90 6.96
C ASP A 165 -7.91 -0.88 5.83
N LEU A 166 -7.54 -1.35 4.65
CA LEU A 166 -7.27 -0.51 3.48
C LEU A 166 -8.00 -1.07 2.25
N TYR A 167 -8.43 -0.17 1.38
CA TYR A 167 -8.77 -0.48 0.00
C TYR A 167 -7.69 0.13 -0.88
N LEU A 168 -6.87 -0.71 -1.51
CA LEU A 168 -5.74 -0.30 -2.35
C LEU A 168 -5.82 -0.97 -3.73
N SER A 169 -4.95 -0.53 -4.65
CA SER A 169 -4.85 -1.07 -6.00
C SER A 169 -3.64 -1.99 -6.19
N LYS A 170 -3.74 -2.90 -7.15
CA LYS A 170 -2.60 -3.42 -7.90
C LYS A 170 -2.83 -3.19 -9.38
N SER A 171 -1.84 -2.61 -10.05
CA SER A 171 -1.81 -2.54 -11.51
C SER A 171 -1.14 -3.78 -12.09
N LYS A 172 -1.70 -4.30 -13.17
CA LYS A 172 -1.13 -5.36 -14.01
C LYS A 172 -0.90 -4.81 -15.42
N GLY A 173 0.24 -5.21 -15.98
CA GLY A 173 0.86 -4.82 -17.26
C GLY A 173 0.01 -4.07 -18.29
N CYS A 174 0.01 -4.58 -19.52
CA CYS A 174 -0.35 -3.80 -20.70
C CYS A 174 -1.39 -4.58 -21.53
N PRO A 175 -2.60 -4.06 -21.79
CA PRO A 175 -3.11 -2.77 -21.34
C PRO A 175 -3.28 -2.71 -19.82
N GLU A 176 -3.22 -1.52 -19.24
CA GLU A 176 -3.27 -1.35 -17.78
C GLU A 176 -4.58 -1.90 -17.20
N ILE A 177 -4.46 -2.87 -16.30
CA ILE A 177 -5.59 -3.38 -15.51
C ILE A 177 -5.33 -3.02 -14.06
N LYS A 178 -6.25 -2.26 -13.45
CA LYS A 178 -6.20 -2.00 -12.00
C LYS A 178 -7.26 -2.82 -11.28
N GLU A 179 -6.79 -3.58 -10.30
CA GLU A 179 -7.61 -4.40 -9.42
C GLU A 179 -7.67 -3.76 -8.04
N SER A 180 -8.85 -3.79 -7.42
CA SER A 180 -9.07 -3.36 -6.04
C SER A 180 -8.80 -4.52 -5.10
N TYR A 181 -8.16 -4.24 -3.97
CA TYR A 181 -7.93 -5.18 -2.89
C TYR A 181 -8.40 -4.61 -1.57
N PHE A 182 -9.17 -5.41 -0.83
CA PHE A 182 -9.33 -5.20 0.61
C PHE A 182 -8.09 -5.77 1.29
N ILE A 183 -7.47 -4.97 2.15
CA ILE A 183 -6.25 -5.30 2.87
C ILE A 183 -6.51 -5.11 4.35
N LYS A 184 -6.04 -6.07 5.14
CA LYS A 184 -6.10 -6.02 6.60
C LYS A 184 -4.68 -6.19 7.14
N ILE A 185 -4.19 -5.18 7.82
CA ILE A 185 -2.85 -5.19 8.43
C ILE A 185 -3.01 -5.30 9.94
N ASN A 186 -2.42 -6.32 10.55
CA ASN A 186 -2.33 -6.41 11.99
C ASN A 186 -1.33 -5.37 12.51
N ARG A 187 -1.76 -4.50 13.42
CA ARG A 187 -0.92 -3.39 13.91
C ARG A 187 0.29 -3.86 14.71
N LYS A 188 0.18 -4.97 15.45
CA LYS A 188 1.24 -5.45 16.34
C LYS A 188 2.42 -6.11 15.62
N ASN A 189 2.17 -6.76 14.49
CA ASN A 189 3.19 -7.57 13.82
C ASN A 189 3.32 -7.31 12.32
N GLY A 190 2.59 -6.32 11.80
CA GLY A 190 2.62 -5.96 10.38
C GLY A 190 2.08 -7.04 9.43
N LYS A 191 1.48 -8.13 9.94
CA LYS A 191 0.96 -9.20 9.08
C LYS A 191 -0.14 -8.64 8.19
N LEU A 192 0.08 -8.74 6.89
CA LEU A 192 -0.85 -8.30 5.85
C LEU A 192 -1.65 -9.48 5.32
N GLU A 193 -2.97 -9.34 5.32
CA GLU A 193 -3.92 -10.22 4.64
C GLU A 193 -4.61 -9.43 3.53
N SER A 194 -4.84 -10.03 2.36
CA SER A 194 -5.46 -9.34 1.23
C SER A 194 -6.50 -10.18 0.53
N LYS A 195 -7.60 -9.54 0.11
CA LYS A 195 -8.67 -10.11 -0.70
C LYS A 195 -8.87 -9.25 -1.94
N ASN A 196 -8.79 -9.86 -3.11
CA ASN A 196 -9.09 -9.20 -4.39
C ASN A 196 -10.61 -8.95 -4.51
N ASN A 197 -11.00 -7.71 -4.83
CA ASN A 197 -12.39 -7.28 -5.03
C ASN A 197 -12.76 -7.14 -6.53
N GLY A 198 -11.81 -7.42 -7.42
CA GLY A 198 -11.99 -7.40 -8.87
C GLY A 198 -11.39 -6.16 -9.53
N ILE A 199 -11.56 -6.13 -10.85
CA ILE A 199 -11.07 -5.07 -11.72
C ILE A 199 -12.00 -3.86 -11.60
N TYR A 200 -11.44 -2.67 -11.38
CA TYR A 200 -12.19 -1.41 -11.40
C TYR A 200 -11.78 -0.50 -12.57
N PHE A 201 -10.66 -0.80 -13.21
CA PHE A 201 -10.17 -0.08 -14.39
C PHE A 201 -9.50 -1.05 -15.35
N LYS A 202 -9.80 -0.88 -16.64
CA LYS A 202 -9.15 -1.57 -17.74
C LYS A 202 -8.89 -0.55 -18.85
N GLY A 203 -7.63 -0.29 -19.13
CA GLY A 203 -7.20 0.48 -20.28
C GLY A 203 -7.50 -0.26 -21.57
N GLU A 204 -7.67 0.49 -22.65
CA GLU A 204 -7.92 -0.06 -23.99
C GLU A 204 -6.61 -0.34 -24.73
N ASN A 205 -5.57 0.45 -24.47
CA ASN A 205 -4.32 0.43 -25.21
C ASN A 205 -3.12 0.21 -24.30
N CYS A 206 -2.11 -0.38 -24.92
CA CYS A 206 -0.75 -0.30 -24.46
C CYS A 206 -0.17 1.06 -24.87
N ASN A 207 -0.19 2.04 -23.98
CA ASN A 207 0.63 3.21 -24.21
C ASN A 207 2.08 2.77 -23.95
N GLU A 208 2.89 2.72 -25.01
CA GLU A 208 4.33 2.55 -24.88
C GLU A 208 4.82 3.56 -23.86
N ALA A 209 5.50 3.07 -22.81
CA ALA A 209 6.13 3.94 -21.84
C ALA A 209 7.04 4.90 -22.62
N VAL A 210 6.65 6.17 -22.72
CA VAL A 210 7.52 7.21 -23.21
C VAL A 210 8.61 7.36 -22.16
N SER A 211 9.71 6.64 -22.35
CA SER A 211 11.00 6.97 -21.78
C SER A 211 11.39 8.34 -22.34
N GLN A 212 11.17 9.39 -21.55
CA GLN A 212 11.87 10.66 -21.67
C GLN A 212 12.96 10.71 -20.61
#